data_AF-A0AAD8C3X8-F1
#
_entry.id   AF-A0AAD8C3X8-F1
#
_cell.length_a   1.000
_cell.length_b   1.000
_cell.length_c   1.000
_cell.angle_alpha   90.00
_cell.angle_beta   90.00
_cell.angle_gamma   90.00
#
_symmetry.space_group_name_H-M   'P 1'
#
loop_
_entity.id
_entity.type
_entity.pdbx_description
1 polymer ?
#
loop_
_entity_poly.entity_id
_entity_poly.type
_entity_poly.pdbx_seq_one_letter_code
_entity_poly.pdbx_strand_id
1 'polypeptide(L)'
;MALLSTEEAKYFIQNILLLKNVPELPIQNLPNDDKLNFIHCILSRYLETEPFQSITLMAVDLDKRRRPTWQEIKTDMFACRGGLCYSQNAFMFALLTAIGLDVSMTRGTCVNPTNQHNNHLCLLLHGLFSPNDTFLADVAMGYAMPRVISLDFETESQEYTDSFQTYKFVKDGDTVIFKGKTKKSVRAENIRTADVQMEGDAYTDADDKLSSVSEWKTRYHFKLSDLHKELETLYSDFDIIYTDVTKLVFHSSPRSMHWPGGRFFAIIELEFITENSTRTLVKTNISQNLPDDAKPSIHSIDFACPAETGNDVDNLMERLVAMYAKYFPQFESWEVRAVVENWKKIHHFSGTNLHDLDQLLSVHVYKNIATEN
;
A
#
# COMPACT_ATOMS: atom_id res chain seq x y z
N MET A 1 20.67 3.52 18.94
CA MET A 1 19.70 3.70 20.06
C MET A 1 18.44 2.91 19.68
N ALA A 2 17.61 2.48 20.62
CA ALA A 2 16.33 1.87 20.25
C ALA A 2 15.45 2.89 19.49
N LEU A 3 14.84 2.46 18.38
CA LEU A 3 13.99 3.31 17.55
C LEU A 3 12.63 3.60 18.22
N LEU A 4 12.08 2.60 18.93
CA LEU A 4 10.94 2.72 19.84
C LEU A 4 11.32 2.23 21.23
N SER A 5 10.74 2.83 22.27
CA SER A 5 10.75 2.24 23.61
C SER A 5 9.73 1.11 23.75
N THR A 6 9.90 0.25 24.75
CA THR A 6 8.94 -0.83 25.07
C THR A 6 7.58 -0.26 25.49
N GLU A 7 7.55 0.91 26.13
CA GLU A 7 6.32 1.64 26.50
C GLU A 7 5.63 2.23 25.27
N GLU A 8 6.38 2.82 24.32
CA GLU A 8 5.85 3.30 23.05
C GLU A 8 5.23 2.15 22.24
N ALA A 9 5.92 1.01 22.18
CA ALA A 9 5.43 -0.20 21.53
C ALA A 9 4.15 -0.75 22.20
N LYS A 10 4.13 -0.86 23.54
CA LYS A 10 2.95 -1.31 24.31
C LYS A 10 1.78 -0.34 24.09
N TYR A 11 2.02 0.97 24.09
CA TYR A 11 0.99 1.98 23.81
C TYR A 11 0.43 1.82 22.39
N PHE A 12 1.28 1.70 21.37
CA PHE A 12 0.87 1.56 19.98
C PHE A 12 -0.03 0.33 19.77
N ILE A 13 0.40 -0.82 20.30
CA ILE A 13 -0.35 -2.09 20.19
C ILE A 13 -1.72 -1.99 20.91
N GLN A 14 -1.76 -1.39 22.11
CA GLN A 14 -2.99 -1.31 22.90
C GLN A 14 -3.98 -0.24 22.38
N ASN A 15 -3.49 0.94 21.98
CA ASN A 15 -4.32 2.13 21.76
C ASN A 15 -4.49 2.49 20.28
N ILE A 16 -3.52 2.15 19.42
CA ILE A 16 -3.59 2.41 17.97
C ILE A 16 -4.09 1.16 17.23
N LEU A 17 -3.46 0.00 17.46
CA LEU A 17 -3.92 -1.27 16.90
C LEU A 17 -5.16 -1.84 17.61
N LEU A 18 -5.54 -1.29 18.77
CA LEU A 18 -6.70 -1.70 19.59
C LEU A 18 -6.66 -3.17 20.03
N LEU A 19 -5.46 -3.75 20.17
CA LEU A 19 -5.30 -5.13 20.63
C LEU A 19 -5.51 -5.22 22.15
N LYS A 20 -6.50 -6.00 22.52
CA LYS A 20 -6.82 -6.34 23.92
C LYS A 20 -5.89 -7.45 24.41
N ASN A 21 -5.69 -7.54 25.72
CA ASN A 21 -4.90 -8.59 26.37
C ASN A 21 -3.45 -8.68 25.88
N VAL A 22 -2.80 -7.53 25.63
CA VAL A 22 -1.37 -7.48 25.30
C VAL A 22 -0.57 -8.16 26.42
N PRO A 23 0.23 -9.20 26.11
CA PRO A 23 1.04 -9.90 27.09
C PRO A 23 2.09 -8.99 27.71
N GLU A 24 2.61 -9.37 28.88
CA GLU A 24 3.76 -8.68 29.44
C GLU A 24 5.01 -8.90 28.59
N LEU A 25 5.80 -7.84 28.44
CA LEU A 25 6.93 -7.76 27.52
C LEU A 25 8.23 -8.11 28.26
N PRO A 26 9.23 -8.73 27.60
CA PRO A 26 9.25 -9.10 26.18
C PRO A 26 8.51 -10.42 25.86
N ILE A 27 7.92 -10.51 24.67
CA ILE A 27 7.09 -11.66 24.25
C ILE A 27 7.87 -12.93 23.93
N GLN A 28 9.20 -12.86 23.88
CA GLN A 28 10.09 -13.99 23.59
C GLN A 28 9.84 -15.22 24.48
N ASN A 29 9.36 -15.00 25.71
CA ASN A 29 9.12 -16.03 26.74
C ASN A 29 7.72 -16.67 26.67
N LEU A 30 6.84 -16.22 25.77
CA LEU A 30 5.51 -16.80 25.60
C LEU A 30 5.58 -18.20 24.96
N PRO A 31 4.60 -19.08 25.23
CA PRO A 31 4.40 -20.31 24.45
C PRO A 31 4.35 -20.01 22.94
N ASN A 32 4.86 -20.94 22.13
CA ASN A 32 5.04 -20.73 20.69
C ASN A 32 3.73 -20.32 19.98
N ASP A 33 2.62 -20.99 20.28
CA ASP A 33 1.32 -20.69 19.67
C ASP A 33 0.80 -19.30 20.09
N ASP A 34 0.92 -18.94 21.38
CA ASP A 34 0.52 -17.62 21.88
C ASP A 34 1.36 -16.50 21.26
N LYS A 35 2.68 -16.72 21.14
CA LYS A 35 3.63 -15.80 20.50
C LYS A 35 3.28 -15.59 19.03
N LEU A 36 3.04 -16.67 18.28
CA LEU A 36 2.66 -16.63 16.86
C LEU A 36 1.32 -15.91 16.67
N ASN A 37 0.31 -16.28 17.44
CA ASN A 37 -1.02 -15.67 17.40
C ASN A 37 -0.97 -14.18 17.72
N PHE A 38 -0.15 -13.77 18.69
CA PHE A 38 0.03 -12.36 19.03
C PHE A 38 0.69 -11.56 17.90
N ILE A 39 1.72 -12.11 17.25
CA ILE A 39 2.35 -11.46 16.08
C ILE A 39 1.36 -11.37 14.90
N HIS A 40 0.59 -12.43 14.62
CA HIS A 40 -0.45 -12.40 13.59
C HIS A 40 -1.52 -11.34 13.88
N CYS A 41 -1.94 -11.21 15.14
CA CYS A 41 -2.83 -10.15 15.58
C CYS A 41 -2.25 -8.75 15.32
N ILE A 42 -0.95 -8.53 15.59
CA ILE A 42 -0.26 -7.26 15.25
C ILE A 42 -0.30 -7.02 13.74
N LEU A 43 0.13 -7.98 12.91
CA LEU A 43 0.21 -7.82 11.45
C LEU A 43 -1.17 -7.56 10.82
N SER A 44 -2.21 -8.33 11.22
CA SER A 44 -3.59 -8.11 10.73
C SER A 44 -4.11 -6.73 11.12
N ARG A 45 -3.99 -6.35 12.40
CA ARG A 45 -4.51 -5.07 12.88
C ARG A 45 -3.72 -3.87 12.33
N TYR A 46 -2.43 -4.05 12.05
CA TYR A 46 -1.62 -3.05 11.37
C TYR A 46 -2.11 -2.84 9.92
N LEU A 47 -2.30 -3.90 9.13
CA LEU A 47 -2.85 -3.82 7.77
C LEU A 47 -4.30 -3.28 7.71
N GLU A 48 -5.07 -3.42 8.80
CA GLU A 48 -6.39 -2.82 8.95
C GLU A 48 -6.35 -1.31 9.26
N THR A 49 -5.31 -0.86 9.97
CA THR A 49 -5.20 0.49 10.57
C THR A 49 -4.33 1.44 9.73
N GLU A 50 -3.14 0.99 9.32
CA GLU A 50 -2.18 1.78 8.56
C GLU A 50 -2.39 1.62 7.04
N PRO A 51 -2.62 2.71 6.30
CA PRO A 51 -2.71 2.65 4.84
C PRO A 51 -1.33 2.60 4.16
N PHE A 52 -1.19 1.71 3.17
CA PHE A 52 -0.15 1.87 2.16
C PHE A 52 -0.52 3.03 1.22
N GLN A 53 0.28 4.09 1.24
CA GLN A 53 -0.13 5.39 0.67
C GLN A 53 1.04 6.23 0.13
N SER A 54 0.73 7.02 -0.89
CA SER A 54 1.62 8.02 -1.51
C SER A 54 1.19 9.47 -1.25
N ILE A 55 0.09 9.69 -0.53
CA ILE A 55 -0.52 11.00 -0.24
C ILE A 55 0.50 11.95 0.41
N THR A 56 1.15 11.53 1.49
CA THR A 56 2.08 12.39 2.24
C THR A 56 3.34 12.72 1.44
N LEU A 57 3.78 11.81 0.56
CA LEU A 57 4.86 12.08 -0.41
C LEU A 57 4.42 13.06 -1.51
N MET A 58 3.19 12.91 -2.00
CA MET A 58 2.67 13.73 -3.11
C MET A 58 2.21 15.12 -2.69
N ALA A 59 1.89 15.32 -1.42
CA ALA A 59 1.58 16.64 -0.85
C ALA A 59 2.79 17.58 -0.84
N VAL A 60 4.00 17.02 -0.87
CA VAL A 60 5.26 17.76 -1.00
C VAL A 60 5.61 18.01 -2.47
N ASP A 61 5.92 19.27 -2.80
CA ASP A 61 6.42 19.67 -4.13
C ASP A 61 7.64 18.84 -4.54
N LEU A 62 7.73 18.49 -5.83
CA LEU A 62 8.74 17.56 -6.38
C LEU A 62 10.19 17.89 -5.97
N ASP A 63 10.55 19.17 -5.97
CA ASP A 63 11.88 19.70 -5.65
C ASP A 63 12.22 19.69 -4.15
N LYS A 64 11.22 19.47 -3.29
CA LYS A 64 11.34 19.44 -1.82
C LYS A 64 11.17 18.04 -1.24
N ARG A 65 10.85 17.05 -2.07
CA ARG A 65 10.69 15.66 -1.64
C ARG A 65 12.02 15.13 -1.10
N ARG A 66 11.93 14.37 -0.02
CA ARG A 66 13.03 13.75 0.70
C ARG A 66 12.51 12.54 1.46
N ARG A 67 13.43 11.66 1.87
CA ARG A 67 13.13 10.63 2.86
C ARG A 67 12.57 11.25 4.15
N PRO A 68 11.52 10.66 4.76
CA PRO A 68 11.05 11.07 6.07
C PRO A 68 12.09 10.70 7.14
N THR A 69 12.26 11.57 8.11
CA THR A 69 13.04 11.30 9.32
C THR A 69 12.35 10.23 10.15
N TRP A 70 13.10 9.54 11.03
CA TRP A 70 12.50 8.56 11.96
C TRP A 70 11.38 9.17 12.82
N GLN A 71 11.52 10.43 13.24
CA GLN A 71 10.48 11.10 14.02
C GLN A 71 9.21 11.36 13.20
N GLU A 72 9.32 11.70 11.92
CA GLU A 72 8.16 11.83 11.02
C GLU A 72 7.47 10.48 10.81
N ILE A 73 8.25 9.41 10.53
CA ILE A 73 7.71 8.04 10.42
C ILE A 73 6.95 7.67 11.70
N LYS A 74 7.55 7.87 12.88
CA LYS A 74 6.89 7.57 14.16
C LYS A 74 5.62 8.40 14.36
N THR A 75 5.66 9.70 14.07
CA THR A 75 4.48 10.57 14.18
C THR A 75 3.35 10.13 13.25
N ASP A 76 3.66 9.77 12.00
CA ASP A 76 2.65 9.36 11.01
C ASP A 76 1.99 8.03 11.38
N MET A 77 2.75 7.03 11.85
CA MET A 77 2.19 5.76 12.31
C MET A 77 1.32 5.94 13.56
N PHE A 78 1.77 6.73 14.55
CA PHE A 78 0.95 7.01 15.73
C PHE A 78 -0.32 7.84 15.41
N ALA A 79 -0.43 8.41 14.21
CA ALA A 79 -1.61 9.08 13.68
C ALA A 79 -2.39 8.24 12.65
N CYS A 80 -2.08 6.95 12.49
CA CYS A 80 -2.68 6.04 11.50
C CYS A 80 -2.53 6.49 10.03
N ARG A 81 -1.51 7.31 9.73
CA ARG A 81 -1.29 7.89 8.38
C ARG A 81 -0.54 6.94 7.44
N GLY A 82 0.04 5.85 7.94
CA GLY A 82 0.76 4.87 7.14
C GLY A 82 1.86 5.48 6.26
N GLY A 83 2.13 4.88 5.10
CA GLY A 83 3.17 5.37 4.18
C GLY A 83 3.54 4.38 3.08
N LEU A 84 4.72 4.53 2.50
CA LEU A 84 5.28 3.54 1.56
C LEU A 84 6.05 2.43 2.30
N CYS A 85 6.49 1.44 1.52
CA CYS A 85 7.20 0.22 1.95
C CYS A 85 8.25 0.46 3.03
N TYR A 86 9.21 1.35 2.76
CA TYR A 86 10.32 1.62 3.67
C TYR A 86 9.86 2.24 5.00
N SER A 87 8.96 3.22 5.01
CA SER A 87 8.49 3.84 6.27
C SER A 87 7.74 2.85 7.14
N GLN A 88 6.80 2.10 6.57
CA GLN A 88 5.98 1.16 7.32
C GLN A 88 6.77 -0.05 7.80
N ASN A 89 7.58 -0.70 6.95
CA ASN A 89 8.39 -1.83 7.39
C ASN A 89 9.56 -1.39 8.31
N ALA A 90 10.09 -0.18 8.21
CA ALA A 90 11.04 0.35 9.22
C ALA A 90 10.37 0.59 10.58
N PHE A 91 9.10 1.05 10.61
CA PHE A 91 8.35 1.15 11.85
C PHE A 91 8.01 -0.23 12.44
N MET A 92 7.58 -1.18 11.61
CA MET A 92 7.30 -2.55 12.04
C MET A 92 8.57 -3.25 12.56
N PHE A 93 9.74 -3.02 11.94
CA PHE A 93 11.04 -3.45 12.47
C PHE A 93 11.27 -2.93 13.90
N ALA A 94 11.09 -1.61 14.11
CA ALA A 94 11.24 -1.00 15.42
C ALA A 94 10.23 -1.56 16.44
N LEU A 95 8.98 -1.77 16.03
CA LEU A 95 7.90 -2.29 16.88
C LEU A 95 8.17 -3.72 17.34
N LEU A 96 8.50 -4.62 16.40
CA LEU A 96 8.80 -6.02 16.69
C LEU A 96 10.08 -6.17 17.53
N THR A 97 11.09 -5.32 17.29
CA THR A 97 12.31 -5.29 18.11
C THR A 97 12.00 -4.80 19.55
N ALA A 98 11.19 -3.75 19.71
CA ALA A 98 10.86 -3.17 21.02
C ALA A 98 10.00 -4.07 21.93
N ILE A 99 9.27 -5.05 21.36
CA ILE A 99 8.58 -6.12 22.10
C ILE A 99 9.46 -7.35 22.39
N GLY A 100 10.74 -7.32 21.97
CA GLY A 100 11.76 -8.33 22.28
C GLY A 100 11.89 -9.47 21.27
N LEU A 101 11.56 -9.26 19.99
CA LEU A 101 11.87 -10.21 18.92
C LEU A 101 13.24 -9.89 18.31
N ASP A 102 13.97 -10.92 17.86
CA ASP A 102 15.13 -10.72 17.00
C ASP A 102 14.68 -10.57 15.54
N VAL A 103 14.91 -9.37 14.99
CA VAL A 103 14.46 -9.00 13.65
C VAL A 103 15.64 -8.48 12.84
N SER A 104 15.70 -8.80 11.56
CA SER A 104 16.57 -8.16 10.57
C SER A 104 15.72 -7.57 9.45
N MET A 105 16.25 -6.53 8.81
CA MET A 105 15.75 -6.01 7.55
C MET A 105 16.50 -6.64 6.38
N THR A 106 15.86 -6.75 5.22
CA THR A 106 16.49 -7.18 3.96
C THR A 106 15.92 -6.41 2.77
N ARG A 107 16.73 -6.17 1.73
CA ARG A 107 16.26 -5.45 0.53
C ARG A 107 15.43 -6.36 -0.37
N GLY A 108 14.22 -5.91 -0.67
CA GLY A 108 13.35 -6.51 -1.67
C GLY A 108 13.42 -5.74 -3.00
N THR A 109 13.29 -6.47 -4.11
CA THR A 109 13.06 -5.89 -5.44
C THR A 109 11.70 -6.37 -5.95
N CYS A 110 10.71 -5.47 -5.92
CA CYS A 110 9.45 -5.61 -6.64
C CYS A 110 9.69 -5.55 -8.14
N VAL A 111 8.97 -6.38 -8.89
CA VAL A 111 8.93 -6.34 -10.35
C VAL A 111 8.25 -5.03 -10.78
N ASN A 112 8.97 -4.17 -11.49
CA ASN A 112 8.48 -2.89 -11.97
C ASN A 112 9.12 -2.52 -13.33
N PRO A 113 8.52 -1.63 -14.13
CA PRO A 113 8.99 -1.33 -15.49
C PRO A 113 10.25 -0.47 -15.51
N THR A 114 10.56 0.18 -14.40
CA THR A 114 11.76 1.03 -14.24
C THR A 114 13.00 0.19 -13.90
N ASN A 115 12.83 -1.12 -13.72
CA ASN A 115 13.83 -2.08 -13.26
C ASN A 115 14.62 -1.57 -12.04
N GLN A 116 13.94 -0.86 -11.13
CA GLN A 116 14.59 -0.29 -9.95
C GLN A 116 14.80 -1.40 -8.91
N HIS A 117 16.04 -1.84 -8.75
CA HIS A 117 16.44 -2.74 -7.67
C HIS A 117 16.25 -2.12 -6.28
N ASN A 118 16.11 -2.98 -5.27
CA ASN A 118 16.01 -2.61 -3.85
C ASN A 118 14.84 -1.67 -3.51
N ASN A 119 13.80 -1.67 -4.34
CA ASN A 119 12.65 -0.77 -4.20
C ASN A 119 11.69 -1.10 -3.04
N HIS A 120 11.97 -2.16 -2.28
CA HIS A 120 11.16 -2.64 -1.16
C HIS A 120 12.03 -3.03 0.04
N LEU A 121 11.40 -3.08 1.21
CA LEU A 121 12.01 -3.44 2.49
C LEU A 121 11.24 -4.62 3.07
N CYS A 122 11.87 -5.76 3.34
CA CYS A 122 11.25 -6.91 4.00
C CYS A 122 11.83 -7.12 5.41
N LEU A 123 11.06 -7.77 6.29
CA LEU A 123 11.50 -8.09 7.66
C LEU A 123 11.64 -9.60 7.83
N LEU A 124 12.75 -10.01 8.45
CA LEU A 124 13.04 -11.39 8.79
C LEU A 124 13.11 -11.52 10.31
N LEU A 125 12.21 -12.30 10.89
CA LEU A 125 12.21 -12.66 12.30
C LEU A 125 13.02 -13.94 12.47
N HIS A 126 13.92 -13.96 13.44
CA HIS A 126 14.80 -15.08 13.74
C HIS A 126 14.46 -15.69 15.10
N GLY A 127 14.74 -16.99 15.27
CA GLY A 127 14.68 -17.61 16.59
C GLY A 127 13.26 -17.79 17.16
N LEU A 128 12.21 -17.72 16.34
CA LEU A 128 10.83 -17.57 16.83
C LEU A 128 10.35 -18.79 17.66
N PHE A 129 10.67 -20.01 17.19
CA PHE A 129 10.41 -21.27 17.88
C PHE A 129 11.70 -22.06 18.16
N SER A 130 12.58 -22.17 17.17
CA SER A 130 13.95 -22.71 17.27
C SER A 130 14.98 -21.64 16.89
N PRO A 131 16.23 -21.71 17.41
CA PRO A 131 17.28 -20.71 17.14
C PRO A 131 17.63 -20.50 15.65
N ASN A 132 17.32 -21.48 14.79
CA ASN A 132 17.66 -21.44 13.37
C ASN A 132 16.47 -21.03 12.48
N ASP A 133 15.27 -20.93 13.03
CA ASP A 133 14.08 -20.63 12.22
C ASP A 133 14.13 -19.18 11.73
N THR A 134 13.74 -18.97 10.47
CA THR A 134 13.57 -17.64 9.87
C THR A 134 12.14 -17.51 9.35
N PHE A 135 11.48 -16.42 9.71
CA PHE A 135 10.12 -16.09 9.26
C PHE A 135 10.11 -14.72 8.57
N LEU A 136 9.40 -14.61 7.45
CA LEU A 136 9.11 -13.33 6.80
C LEU A 136 7.94 -12.63 7.49
N ALA A 137 8.07 -11.33 7.72
CA ALA A 137 6.98 -10.40 7.94
C ALA A 137 7.07 -9.24 6.95
N ASP A 138 5.93 -8.79 6.43
CA ASP A 138 5.84 -7.68 5.48
C ASP A 138 4.45 -7.05 5.58
N VAL A 139 4.39 -5.78 5.97
CA VAL A 139 3.12 -5.04 6.11
C VAL A 139 2.91 -3.97 5.05
N ALA A 140 3.84 -3.84 4.09
CA ALA A 140 3.93 -2.64 3.26
C ALA A 140 4.29 -2.91 1.79
N MET A 141 3.99 -4.11 1.30
CA MET A 141 4.06 -4.48 -0.12
C MET A 141 2.86 -3.95 -0.95
N GLY A 142 1.81 -3.44 -0.32
CA GLY A 142 0.53 -3.17 -0.99
C GLY A 142 -0.35 -4.41 -1.18
N TYR A 143 -0.01 -5.53 -0.53
CA TYR A 143 -0.78 -6.77 -0.51
C TYR A 143 -0.96 -7.27 0.93
N ALA A 144 -2.10 -7.91 1.25
CA ALA A 144 -2.37 -8.42 2.60
C ALA A 144 -1.53 -9.65 2.96
N MET A 145 -0.63 -9.50 3.93
CA MET A 145 0.10 -10.59 4.58
C MET A 145 -0.10 -10.53 6.11
N PRO A 146 -1.31 -10.87 6.62
CA PRO A 146 -1.69 -10.69 8.04
C PRO A 146 -1.07 -11.74 8.98
N ARG A 147 0.04 -12.36 8.57
CA ARG A 147 0.65 -13.52 9.20
C ARG A 147 2.15 -13.54 8.92
N VAL A 148 2.95 -14.15 9.78
CA VAL A 148 4.35 -14.44 9.45
C VAL A 148 4.42 -15.71 8.62
N ILE A 149 5.39 -15.77 7.71
CA ILE A 149 5.57 -16.91 6.80
C ILE A 149 6.87 -17.61 7.14
N SER A 150 6.81 -18.89 7.53
CA SER A 150 8.02 -19.70 7.71
C SER A 150 8.79 -19.76 6.40
N LEU A 151 10.08 -19.44 6.45
CA LEU A 151 11.02 -19.65 5.36
C LEU A 151 11.77 -20.98 5.49
N ASP A 152 11.38 -21.84 6.44
CA ASP A 152 11.88 -23.21 6.56
C ASP A 152 11.11 -24.17 5.63
N PHE A 153 11.41 -24.06 4.34
CA PHE A 153 10.99 -24.97 3.28
C PHE A 153 12.14 -25.15 2.27
N GLU A 154 12.19 -26.28 1.57
CA GLU A 154 13.30 -26.59 0.64
C GLU A 154 13.17 -25.83 -0.69
N THR A 155 12.02 -25.92 -1.36
CA THR A 155 11.80 -25.36 -2.72
C THR A 155 10.65 -24.36 -2.76
N GLU A 156 9.46 -24.74 -2.26
CA GLU A 156 8.28 -23.85 -2.22
C GLU A 156 7.58 -23.94 -0.86
N SER A 157 6.95 -22.83 -0.45
CA SER A 157 6.00 -22.81 0.67
C SER A 157 4.67 -23.44 0.28
N GLN A 158 3.81 -23.72 1.28
CA GLN A 158 2.38 -23.89 1.03
C GLN A 158 1.75 -22.66 0.36
N GLU A 159 0.58 -22.82 -0.24
CA GLU A 159 -0.23 -21.70 -0.72
C GLU A 159 -0.99 -21.02 0.43
N TYR A 160 -0.96 -19.69 0.45
CA TYR A 160 -1.70 -18.84 1.38
C TYR A 160 -2.76 -18.07 0.60
N THR A 161 -3.93 -17.82 1.20
CA THR A 161 -4.99 -16.98 0.61
C THR A 161 -5.48 -16.00 1.66
N ASP A 162 -5.29 -14.72 1.37
CA ASP A 162 -5.70 -13.59 2.21
C ASP A 162 -6.28 -12.51 1.29
N SER A 163 -7.40 -11.88 1.69
CA SER A 163 -8.07 -10.87 0.84
C SER A 163 -8.41 -11.44 -0.56
N PHE A 164 -8.17 -10.70 -1.64
CA PHE A 164 -8.44 -11.09 -3.04
C PHE A 164 -7.31 -11.91 -3.70
N GLN A 165 -6.24 -12.22 -2.96
CA GLN A 165 -5.02 -12.83 -3.49
C GLN A 165 -4.75 -14.23 -2.92
N THR A 166 -4.08 -15.05 -3.72
CA THR A 166 -3.44 -16.29 -3.30
C THR A 166 -1.95 -16.19 -3.62
N TYR A 167 -1.09 -16.48 -2.66
CA TYR A 167 0.36 -16.30 -2.77
C TYR A 167 1.13 -17.51 -2.22
N LYS A 168 2.37 -17.66 -2.66
CA LYS A 168 3.35 -18.62 -2.15
C LYS A 168 4.77 -18.08 -2.34
N PHE A 169 5.74 -18.70 -1.69
CA PHE A 169 7.15 -18.36 -1.81
C PHE A 169 7.93 -19.50 -2.46
N VAL A 170 8.93 -19.15 -3.26
CA VAL A 170 9.82 -20.09 -3.93
C VAL A 170 11.26 -19.72 -3.59
N LYS A 171 12.10 -20.70 -3.28
CA LYS A 171 13.54 -20.52 -3.11
C LYS A 171 14.30 -20.86 -4.38
N ASP A 172 15.29 -20.02 -4.69
CA ASP A 172 16.34 -20.29 -5.67
C ASP A 172 17.69 -19.95 -5.03
N GLY A 173 18.31 -20.96 -4.41
CA GLY A 173 19.48 -20.80 -3.55
C GLY A 173 19.21 -19.86 -2.38
N ASP A 174 19.95 -18.75 -2.33
CA ASP A 174 19.81 -17.68 -1.32
C ASP A 174 18.64 -16.72 -1.60
N THR A 175 18.02 -16.79 -2.79
CA THR A 175 16.94 -15.88 -3.20
C THR A 175 15.59 -16.46 -2.81
N VAL A 176 14.74 -15.65 -2.17
CA VAL A 176 13.33 -15.97 -1.92
C VAL A 176 12.47 -15.10 -2.84
N ILE A 177 11.53 -15.73 -3.54
CA ILE A 177 10.67 -15.12 -4.56
C ILE A 177 9.21 -15.21 -4.10
N PHE A 178 8.56 -14.06 -3.91
CA PHE A 178 7.11 -13.98 -3.71
C PHE A 178 6.41 -14.20 -5.05
N LYS A 179 5.54 -15.21 -5.14
CA LYS A 179 4.63 -15.43 -6.28
C LYS A 179 3.17 -15.26 -5.85
N GLY A 180 2.39 -14.48 -6.59
CA GLY A 180 1.00 -14.17 -6.27
C GLY A 180 0.09 -14.16 -7.50
N LYS A 181 -1.08 -14.79 -7.36
CA LYS A 181 -2.21 -14.77 -8.30
C LYS A 181 -3.39 -14.04 -7.66
N THR A 182 -4.10 -13.24 -8.44
CA THR A 182 -5.25 -12.44 -7.97
C THR A 182 -6.52 -12.92 -8.65
N LYS A 183 -7.64 -13.00 -7.94
CA LYS A 183 -8.93 -13.28 -8.57
C LYS A 183 -9.28 -12.16 -9.56
N LYS A 184 -9.75 -12.52 -10.77
CA LYS A 184 -10.18 -11.56 -11.79
C LYS A 184 -11.16 -10.55 -11.19
N SER A 185 -10.88 -9.26 -11.34
CA SER A 185 -11.84 -8.20 -10.96
C SER A 185 -13.14 -8.42 -11.73
N VAL A 186 -14.26 -8.53 -11.00
CA VAL A 186 -15.59 -8.49 -11.61
C VAL A 186 -15.94 -7.04 -11.81
N ARG A 187 -16.03 -6.67 -13.08
CA ARG A 187 -16.34 -5.32 -13.50
C ARG A 187 -17.84 -5.08 -13.37
N ALA A 188 -18.24 -3.93 -12.81
CA ALA A 188 -19.61 -3.46 -12.97
C ALA A 188 -19.90 -3.30 -14.47
N GLU A 189 -21.03 -3.85 -14.94
CA GLU A 189 -21.20 -4.30 -16.34
C GLU A 189 -21.15 -3.20 -17.43
N ASN A 190 -21.02 -1.92 -17.06
CA ASN A 190 -21.10 -0.77 -17.96
C ASN A 190 -19.80 0.07 -18.10
N ILE A 191 -18.63 -0.41 -17.62
CA ILE A 191 -17.38 0.39 -17.62
C ILE A 191 -16.28 -0.25 -18.52
N ARG A 192 -15.47 0.59 -19.18
CA ARG A 192 -14.19 0.33 -19.90
C ARG A 192 -13.34 1.62 -19.87
N THR A 193 -12.01 1.65 -19.97
CA THR A 193 -10.92 0.69 -19.61
C THR A 193 -10.52 0.93 -18.12
N ALA A 194 -9.52 0.36 -17.46
CA ALA A 194 -8.39 -0.52 -17.82
C ALA A 194 -8.10 -1.54 -16.68
N ASP A 195 -7.12 -2.43 -16.89
CA ASP A 195 -6.68 -3.44 -15.91
C ASP A 195 -5.80 -2.86 -14.78
N VAL A 196 -5.55 -3.66 -13.74
CA VAL A 196 -4.93 -3.23 -12.49
C VAL A 196 -3.43 -2.92 -12.66
N GLN A 197 -3.08 -1.65 -12.89
CA GLN A 197 -1.71 -1.12 -12.74
C GLN A 197 -1.30 -1.00 -11.25
N MET A 198 -1.42 -2.09 -10.50
CA MET A 198 -0.56 -2.32 -9.33
C MET A 198 0.80 -2.83 -9.77
N GLU A 199 0.84 -3.59 -10.86
CA GLU A 199 2.06 -3.93 -11.59
C GLU A 199 2.23 -2.90 -12.71
N GLY A 200 3.42 -2.33 -12.84
CA GLY A 200 3.73 -1.46 -13.98
C GLY A 200 4.05 -2.29 -15.23
N ASP A 201 3.15 -3.19 -15.63
CA ASP A 201 3.33 -4.02 -16.82
C ASP A 201 3.09 -3.17 -18.08
N ALA A 202 4.06 -2.32 -18.40
CA ALA A 202 4.14 -1.55 -19.65
C ALA A 202 4.82 -2.35 -20.80
N TYR A 203 5.23 -3.59 -20.52
CA TYR A 203 5.86 -4.52 -21.44
C TYR A 203 5.27 -5.93 -21.28
N THR A 204 4.00 -6.10 -21.63
CA THR A 204 3.55 -7.35 -22.25
C THR A 204 3.42 -7.11 -23.74
N ASP A 205 3.99 -8.00 -24.55
CA ASP A 205 3.79 -7.98 -26.00
C ASP A 205 2.29 -8.00 -26.32
N ALA A 206 1.89 -7.33 -27.40
CA ALA A 206 0.49 -7.21 -27.82
C ALA A 206 -0.19 -8.54 -28.22
N ASP A 207 0.53 -9.66 -28.10
CA ASP A 207 0.03 -11.02 -28.28
C ASP A 207 -0.24 -11.78 -26.96
N ASP A 208 -0.04 -11.20 -25.76
CA ASP A 208 -0.54 -11.79 -24.50
C ASP A 208 -2.06 -11.60 -24.34
N LYS A 209 -2.79 -12.16 -25.31
CA LYS A 209 -4.23 -12.26 -25.33
C LYS A 209 -4.67 -13.21 -24.23
N LEU A 210 -5.25 -12.63 -23.17
CA LEU A 210 -6.12 -13.35 -22.25
C LEU A 210 -5.41 -14.45 -21.43
N SER A 211 -4.14 -14.24 -21.07
CA SER A 211 -3.42 -15.12 -20.13
C SER A 211 -4.25 -15.41 -18.89
N SER A 212 -4.25 -16.69 -18.51
CA SER A 212 -5.28 -17.26 -17.64
C SER A 212 -5.24 -16.69 -16.21
N VAL A 213 -6.40 -16.68 -15.53
CA VAL A 213 -6.60 -16.23 -14.13
C VAL A 213 -5.85 -17.10 -13.09
N SER A 214 -4.97 -17.98 -13.56
CA SER A 214 -4.33 -19.06 -12.81
C SER A 214 -2.80 -18.95 -12.78
N GLU A 215 -2.19 -18.00 -13.49
CA GLU A 215 -0.74 -17.91 -13.55
C GLU A 215 -0.11 -17.23 -12.32
N TRP A 216 1.04 -17.77 -11.91
CA TRP A 216 1.82 -17.30 -10.76
C TRP A 216 2.80 -16.20 -11.15
N LYS A 217 2.37 -14.94 -11.06
CA LYS A 217 3.27 -13.80 -11.25
C LYS A 217 4.23 -13.62 -10.07
N THR A 218 5.50 -13.38 -10.35
CA THR A 218 6.46 -12.87 -9.36
C THR A 218 6.10 -11.43 -8.99
N ARG A 219 5.89 -11.13 -7.70
CA ARG A 219 5.68 -9.73 -7.26
C ARG A 219 6.99 -9.09 -6.79
N TYR A 220 7.77 -9.81 -6.00
CA TYR A 220 9.09 -9.38 -5.55
C TYR A 220 10.02 -10.55 -5.23
N HIS A 221 11.30 -10.25 -5.04
CA HIS A 221 12.30 -11.17 -4.51
C HIS A 221 13.26 -10.47 -3.56
N PHE A 222 13.89 -11.22 -2.65
CA PHE A 222 14.92 -10.75 -1.71
C PHE A 222 15.94 -11.86 -1.44
N LYS A 223 17.02 -11.56 -0.71
CA LYS A 223 18.08 -12.52 -0.36
C LYS A 223 18.12 -12.80 1.14
N LEU A 224 18.26 -14.06 1.52
CA LEU A 224 18.37 -14.45 2.93
C LEU A 224 19.70 -13.99 3.56
N SER A 225 20.76 -13.83 2.75
CA SER A 225 22.06 -13.32 3.21
C SER A 225 22.15 -11.79 3.36
N ASP A 226 21.23 -11.01 2.77
CA ASP A 226 21.24 -9.54 2.83
C ASP A 226 20.56 -9.05 4.12
N LEU A 227 21.27 -9.14 5.25
CA LEU A 227 20.72 -8.89 6.59
C LEU A 227 21.22 -7.58 7.22
N HIS A 228 20.27 -6.74 7.62
CA HIS A 228 20.50 -5.41 8.18
C HIS A 228 19.87 -5.26 9.57
N LYS A 229 20.66 -4.83 10.56
CA LYS A 229 20.18 -4.50 11.92
C LYS A 229 20.02 -3.01 12.18
N GLU A 230 20.72 -2.16 11.41
CA GLU A 230 20.72 -0.70 11.55
C GLU A 230 20.07 -0.08 10.30
N LEU A 231 19.05 0.77 10.47
CA LEU A 231 18.27 1.35 9.37
C LEU A 231 19.11 2.27 8.47
N GLU A 232 20.15 2.88 9.05
CA GLU A 232 21.15 3.73 8.40
C GLU A 232 21.81 3.06 7.19
N THR A 233 21.98 1.73 7.25
CA THR A 233 22.60 0.93 6.17
C THR A 233 21.71 0.77 4.93
N LEU A 234 20.45 1.23 5.02
CA LEU A 234 19.44 1.20 3.96
C LEU A 234 19.04 2.61 3.50
N TYR A 235 19.65 3.67 4.06
CA TYR A 235 19.27 5.06 3.76
C TYR A 235 19.41 5.41 2.29
N SER A 236 20.42 4.90 1.58
CA SER A 236 20.60 5.15 0.14
C SER A 236 19.44 4.61 -0.71
N ASP A 237 18.96 3.41 -0.41
CA ASP A 237 17.82 2.81 -1.11
C ASP A 237 16.53 3.56 -0.75
N PHE A 238 16.33 3.86 0.54
CA PHE A 238 15.20 4.62 1.07
C PHE A 238 15.12 6.06 0.51
N ASP A 239 16.26 6.75 0.36
CA ASP A 239 16.33 8.08 -0.25
C ASP A 239 15.84 8.04 -1.71
N ILE A 240 16.20 7.01 -2.50
CA ILE A 240 15.71 6.83 -3.87
C ILE A 240 14.18 6.71 -3.92
N ILE A 241 13.56 5.95 -3.01
CA ILE A 241 12.09 5.76 -2.94
C ILE A 241 11.33 7.09 -2.78
N TYR A 242 11.96 8.09 -2.16
CA TYR A 242 11.34 9.38 -1.83
C TYR A 242 11.84 10.55 -2.66
N THR A 243 12.89 10.39 -3.48
CA THR A 243 13.49 11.49 -4.26
C THR A 243 13.53 11.23 -5.77
N ASP A 244 13.70 9.99 -6.22
CA ASP A 244 13.82 9.71 -7.66
C ASP A 244 12.45 9.47 -8.31
N VAL A 245 11.86 10.58 -8.74
CA VAL A 245 10.56 10.66 -9.44
C VAL A 245 10.48 9.81 -10.70
N THR A 246 11.60 9.30 -11.23
CA THR A 246 11.63 8.45 -12.42
C THR A 246 11.47 6.96 -12.10
N LYS A 247 11.61 6.54 -10.83
CA LYS A 247 11.70 5.11 -10.46
C LYS A 247 10.39 4.50 -10.03
N LEU A 248 9.50 5.27 -9.40
CA LEU A 248 8.31 4.73 -8.74
C LEU A 248 7.06 5.53 -9.06
N VAL A 249 5.98 4.80 -9.36
CA VAL A 249 4.65 5.35 -9.64
C VAL A 249 4.11 6.21 -8.50
N PHE A 250 4.58 5.98 -7.27
CA PHE A 250 4.17 6.70 -6.06
C PHE A 250 4.46 8.20 -6.11
N HIS A 251 5.32 8.66 -7.03
CA HIS A 251 5.58 10.08 -7.24
C HIS A 251 4.52 10.79 -8.10
N SER A 252 3.75 10.04 -8.90
CA SER A 252 2.86 10.54 -9.96
C SER A 252 1.46 9.92 -9.94
N SER A 253 1.15 9.07 -8.96
CA SER A 253 -0.09 8.32 -8.82
C SER A 253 -0.54 8.36 -7.36
N PRO A 254 -1.49 9.25 -7.00
CA PRO A 254 -1.99 9.36 -5.64
C PRO A 254 -2.77 8.09 -5.28
N ARG A 255 -2.39 7.45 -4.18
CA ARG A 255 -3.01 6.22 -3.74
C ARG A 255 -3.00 6.09 -2.24
N SER A 256 -4.03 5.43 -1.72
CA SER A 256 -4.12 4.95 -0.34
C SER A 256 -4.90 3.63 -0.35
N MET A 257 -4.37 2.61 0.31
CA MET A 257 -4.99 1.29 0.41
C MET A 257 -4.76 0.63 1.77
N HIS A 258 -5.77 -0.07 2.29
CA HIS A 258 -5.70 -0.83 3.54
C HIS A 258 -6.68 -2.01 3.53
N TRP A 259 -6.72 -2.82 4.60
CA TRP A 259 -7.51 -4.06 4.67
C TRP A 259 -8.53 -4.10 5.81
N PRO A 260 -9.48 -3.14 5.93
CA PRO A 260 -10.44 -3.12 7.03
C PRO A 260 -11.24 -4.43 7.11
N GLY A 261 -11.18 -5.11 8.25
CA GLY A 261 -11.79 -6.43 8.44
C GLY A 261 -11.22 -7.53 7.53
N GLY A 262 -9.96 -7.40 7.10
CA GLY A 262 -9.30 -8.34 6.19
C GLY A 262 -9.84 -8.30 4.76
N ARG A 263 -10.35 -7.16 4.29
CA ARG A 263 -10.86 -6.94 2.92
C ARG A 263 -10.20 -5.72 2.29
N PHE A 264 -9.72 -5.83 1.06
CA PHE A 264 -9.06 -4.73 0.37
C PHE A 264 -9.98 -3.55 0.13
N PHE A 265 -9.41 -2.38 0.37
CA PHE A 265 -10.06 -1.10 0.24
C PHE A 265 -9.02 -0.08 -0.25
N ALA A 266 -9.28 0.62 -1.35
CA ALA A 266 -8.36 1.61 -1.89
C ALA A 266 -9.03 2.77 -2.65
N ILE A 267 -8.35 3.91 -2.63
CA ILE A 267 -8.47 4.96 -3.65
C ILE A 267 -7.12 4.99 -4.38
N ILE A 268 -7.16 4.85 -5.72
CA ILE A 268 -5.98 4.96 -6.59
C ILE A 268 -6.37 5.89 -7.74
N GLU A 269 -5.76 7.06 -7.81
CA GLU A 269 -6.10 8.12 -8.78
C GLU A 269 -7.59 8.49 -8.71
N LEU A 270 -8.38 8.11 -9.73
CA LEU A 270 -9.83 8.31 -9.80
C LEU A 270 -10.61 6.98 -9.68
N GLU A 271 -9.92 5.87 -9.36
CA GLU A 271 -10.55 4.58 -9.09
C GLU A 271 -10.78 4.40 -7.59
N PHE A 272 -12.03 4.13 -7.25
CA PHE A 272 -12.41 3.56 -5.96
C PHE A 272 -12.48 2.04 -6.09
N ILE A 273 -11.71 1.32 -5.26
CA ILE A 273 -11.55 -0.12 -5.38
C ILE A 273 -11.90 -0.79 -4.05
N THR A 274 -12.80 -1.75 -4.09
CA THR A 274 -13.26 -2.49 -2.91
C THR A 274 -13.34 -3.99 -3.15
N GLU A 275 -13.16 -4.77 -2.11
CA GLU A 275 -13.30 -6.23 -2.17
C GLU A 275 -14.70 -6.68 -1.75
N ASN A 276 -15.41 -7.36 -2.66
CA ASN A 276 -16.73 -7.90 -2.40
C ASN A 276 -16.71 -9.19 -1.56
N SER A 277 -17.89 -9.73 -1.23
CA SER A 277 -18.04 -10.95 -0.43
C SER A 277 -17.44 -12.22 -1.07
N THR A 278 -17.19 -12.26 -2.38
CA THR A 278 -16.60 -13.42 -3.07
C THR A 278 -15.07 -13.36 -3.16
N ARG A 279 -14.45 -12.40 -2.44
CA ARG A 279 -13.01 -12.10 -2.47
C ARG A 279 -12.55 -11.57 -3.83
N THR A 280 -13.39 -10.75 -4.47
CA THR A 280 -13.15 -10.19 -5.80
C THR A 280 -13.12 -8.67 -5.75
N LEU A 281 -12.17 -8.06 -6.46
CA LEU A 281 -12.08 -6.60 -6.59
C LEU A 281 -13.19 -6.05 -7.49
N VAL A 282 -13.87 -5.02 -7.01
CA VAL A 282 -14.84 -4.20 -7.73
C VAL A 282 -14.28 -2.78 -7.83
N LYS A 283 -14.20 -2.26 -9.05
CA LYS A 283 -13.75 -0.90 -9.36
C LYS A 283 -14.94 0.00 -9.72
N THR A 284 -14.94 1.22 -9.17
CA THR A 284 -15.90 2.28 -9.48
C THR A 284 -15.11 3.56 -9.77
N ASN A 285 -15.42 4.27 -10.86
CA ASN A 285 -14.80 5.56 -11.15
C ASN A 285 -15.48 6.68 -10.34
N ILE A 286 -14.67 7.51 -9.67
CA ILE A 286 -15.10 8.60 -8.80
C ILE A 286 -15.87 9.70 -9.55
N SER A 287 -15.58 9.92 -10.85
CA SER A 287 -16.35 10.86 -11.67
C SER A 287 -17.77 10.36 -11.94
N GLN A 288 -17.96 9.04 -12.04
CA GLN A 288 -19.21 8.43 -12.51
C GLN A 288 -20.24 8.22 -11.40
N ASN A 289 -19.81 7.97 -10.15
CA ASN A 289 -20.72 7.85 -8.99
C ASN A 289 -19.98 8.20 -7.68
N LEU A 290 -20.45 9.23 -6.97
CA LEU A 290 -20.46 9.16 -5.51
C LEU A 290 -21.75 8.45 -5.09
N PRO A 291 -21.70 7.45 -4.20
CA PRO A 291 -22.88 6.95 -3.51
C PRO A 291 -23.65 8.10 -2.85
N ASP A 292 -24.99 8.06 -2.82
CA ASP A 292 -25.79 9.13 -2.20
C ASP A 292 -25.48 9.31 -0.71
N ASP A 293 -25.04 8.26 -0.02
CA ASP A 293 -24.53 8.27 1.36
C ASP A 293 -23.08 8.77 1.50
N ALA A 294 -22.38 9.03 0.39
CA ALA A 294 -21.06 9.66 0.35
C ALA A 294 -21.13 11.18 0.12
N LYS A 295 -22.32 11.75 -0.11
CA LYS A 295 -22.54 13.18 0.00
C LYS A 295 -22.26 13.59 1.45
N PRO A 296 -21.41 14.59 1.72
CA PRO A 296 -21.14 15.04 3.08
C PRO A 296 -22.43 15.38 3.81
N SER A 297 -22.57 14.91 5.05
CA SER A 297 -23.64 15.37 5.93
C SER A 297 -23.50 16.87 6.13
N ILE A 298 -24.41 17.64 5.54
CA ILE A 298 -24.44 19.11 5.55
C ILE A 298 -24.44 19.65 7.00
N HIS A 299 -24.81 18.84 7.99
CA HIS A 299 -24.83 19.19 9.41
C HIS A 299 -23.49 19.02 10.16
N SER A 300 -22.36 18.87 9.45
CA SER A 300 -21.04 18.73 10.09
C SER A 300 -19.91 19.58 9.49
N ILE A 301 -20.22 20.45 8.52
CA ILE A 301 -19.24 21.37 7.90
C ILE A 301 -19.72 22.82 8.04
N ASP A 302 -19.87 23.27 9.29
CA ASP A 302 -20.05 24.69 9.62
C ASP A 302 -18.70 25.43 9.59
N PHE A 303 -18.05 25.47 8.43
CA PHE A 303 -17.07 26.53 8.08
C PHE A 303 -16.89 26.65 6.55
N ALA A 304 -17.56 27.65 5.98
CA ALA A 304 -17.22 28.38 4.75
C ALA A 304 -16.89 27.61 3.46
N CYS A 305 -17.88 27.46 2.58
CA CYS A 305 -17.82 28.11 1.26
C CYS A 305 -19.25 28.37 0.71
N PRO A 306 -19.53 29.45 -0.04
CA PRO A 306 -20.82 29.64 -0.69
C PRO A 306 -21.07 28.57 -1.76
N ALA A 307 -22.35 28.29 -2.05
CA ALA A 307 -22.72 27.44 -3.17
C ALA A 307 -22.46 28.16 -4.51
N GLU A 308 -21.25 28.00 -5.05
CA GLU A 308 -20.91 28.48 -6.39
C GLU A 308 -21.50 27.57 -7.46
N THR A 309 -22.23 28.16 -8.40
CA THR A 309 -22.86 27.50 -9.55
C THR A 309 -21.87 27.34 -10.71
N GLY A 310 -20.65 26.90 -10.39
CA GLY A 310 -19.51 26.77 -11.31
C GLY A 310 -19.24 25.35 -11.81
N ASN A 311 -18.46 25.27 -12.90
CA ASN A 311 -18.10 24.10 -13.71
C ASN A 311 -17.87 22.76 -12.97
N ASP A 312 -18.25 21.65 -13.62
CA ASP A 312 -18.20 20.27 -13.10
C ASP A 312 -16.77 19.76 -12.74
N VAL A 313 -15.73 20.47 -13.16
CA VAL A 313 -14.32 20.12 -12.86
C VAL A 313 -13.96 20.41 -11.40
N ASP A 314 -14.40 21.54 -10.84
CA ASP A 314 -14.13 21.88 -9.44
C ASP A 314 -14.92 20.94 -8.50
N ASN A 315 -16.06 20.44 -8.98
CA ASN A 315 -16.84 19.39 -8.33
C ASN A 315 -16.02 18.09 -8.16
N LEU A 316 -15.33 17.61 -9.20
CA LEU A 316 -14.55 16.36 -9.13
C LEU A 316 -13.42 16.42 -8.07
N MET A 317 -12.79 17.58 -7.93
CA MET A 317 -11.74 17.82 -6.92
C MET A 317 -12.29 17.66 -5.50
N GLU A 318 -13.39 18.35 -5.20
CA GLU A 318 -14.04 18.29 -3.90
C GLU A 318 -14.64 16.90 -3.62
N ARG A 319 -15.11 16.17 -4.64
CA ARG A 319 -15.52 14.77 -4.51
C ARG A 319 -14.35 13.86 -4.09
N LEU A 320 -13.17 14.03 -4.70
CA LEU A 320 -11.99 13.24 -4.34
C LEU A 320 -11.53 13.54 -2.91
N VAL A 321 -11.49 14.83 -2.53
CA VAL A 321 -11.19 15.26 -1.15
C VAL A 321 -12.21 14.70 -0.16
N ALA A 322 -13.50 14.76 -0.47
CA ALA A 322 -14.57 14.20 0.36
C ALA A 322 -14.48 12.67 0.49
N MET A 323 -14.02 11.95 -0.55
CA MET A 323 -13.79 10.51 -0.47
C MET A 323 -12.59 10.16 0.41
N TYR A 324 -11.48 10.88 0.31
CA TYR A 324 -10.38 10.71 1.26
C TYR A 324 -10.85 11.05 2.68
N ALA A 325 -11.60 12.13 2.91
CA ALA A 325 -12.14 12.44 4.23
C ALA A 325 -13.12 11.37 4.78
N LYS A 326 -13.95 10.75 3.92
CA LYS A 326 -14.89 9.69 4.33
C LYS A 326 -14.20 8.36 4.68
N TYR A 327 -13.15 8.01 3.93
CA TYR A 327 -12.60 6.66 3.93
C TYR A 327 -11.16 6.54 4.45
N PHE A 328 -10.41 7.64 4.43
CA PHE A 328 -9.10 7.80 5.03
C PHE A 328 -9.04 9.11 5.86
N PRO A 329 -9.87 9.23 6.92
CA PRO A 329 -10.02 10.47 7.72
C PRO A 329 -8.72 10.92 8.44
N GLN A 330 -7.68 10.09 8.45
CA GLN A 330 -6.34 10.46 8.91
C GLN A 330 -5.60 11.47 8.00
N PHE A 331 -6.05 11.68 6.76
CA PHE A 331 -5.48 12.69 5.88
C PHE A 331 -6.25 14.00 5.98
N GLU A 332 -5.52 15.07 6.25
CA GLU A 332 -6.07 16.40 6.31
C GLU A 332 -6.57 16.86 4.92
N SER A 333 -7.70 17.57 4.87
CA SER A 333 -8.28 18.00 3.60
C SER A 333 -7.35 18.90 2.77
N TRP A 334 -6.46 19.66 3.42
CA TRP A 334 -5.45 20.46 2.72
C TRP A 334 -4.33 19.60 2.12
N GLU A 335 -3.96 18.48 2.77
CA GLU A 335 -2.93 17.56 2.29
C GLU A 335 -3.42 16.89 1.01
N VAL A 336 -4.65 16.38 1.02
CA VAL A 336 -5.29 15.79 -0.16
C VAL A 336 -5.39 16.82 -1.29
N ARG A 337 -5.81 18.06 -1.04
CA ARG A 337 -5.81 19.11 -2.08
C ARG A 337 -4.42 19.34 -2.69
N ALA A 338 -3.38 19.42 -1.85
CA ALA A 338 -2.00 19.59 -2.32
C ALA A 338 -1.55 18.40 -3.20
N VAL A 339 -1.92 17.18 -2.84
CA VAL A 339 -1.69 15.98 -3.66
C VAL A 339 -2.31 16.11 -5.04
N VAL A 340 -3.59 16.47 -5.14
CA VAL A 340 -4.29 16.52 -6.43
C VAL A 340 -3.76 17.68 -7.30
N GLU A 341 -3.41 18.82 -6.71
CA GLU A 341 -2.75 19.92 -7.44
C GLU A 341 -1.34 19.53 -7.94
N ASN A 342 -0.56 18.78 -7.16
CA ASN A 342 0.73 18.26 -7.63
C ASN A 342 0.56 17.18 -8.71
N TRP A 343 -0.47 16.33 -8.60
CA TRP A 343 -0.83 15.37 -9.63
C TRP A 343 -1.19 16.06 -10.96
N LYS A 344 -1.98 17.16 -10.92
CA LYS A 344 -2.27 17.99 -12.11
C LYS A 344 -1.02 18.54 -12.79
N LYS A 345 -0.07 19.08 -12.01
CA LYS A 345 1.19 19.63 -12.54
C LYS A 345 2.00 18.56 -13.28
N ILE A 346 2.08 17.34 -12.71
CA ILE A 346 2.85 16.21 -13.26
C ILE A 346 2.28 15.74 -14.60
N HIS A 347 0.96 15.61 -14.71
CA HIS A 347 0.28 15.16 -15.93
C HIS A 347 -0.06 16.29 -16.91
N HIS A 348 0.47 17.50 -16.69
CA HIS A 348 0.23 18.68 -17.51
C HIS A 348 -1.27 18.97 -17.78
N PHE A 349 -2.12 18.80 -16.76
CA PHE A 349 -3.53 19.18 -16.84
C PHE A 349 -3.65 20.72 -16.84
N SER A 350 -3.62 21.31 -18.04
CA SER A 350 -3.99 22.71 -18.26
C SER A 350 -5.50 22.90 -18.06
N GLY A 351 -5.96 24.15 -17.86
CA GLY A 351 -7.39 24.46 -17.67
C GLY A 351 -8.29 24.03 -18.84
N THR A 352 -7.74 23.91 -20.05
CA THR A 352 -8.44 23.31 -21.20
C THR A 352 -8.37 21.78 -21.17
N ASN A 353 -7.24 21.21 -20.79
CA ASN A 353 -7.04 19.75 -20.72
C ASN A 353 -7.81 19.09 -19.57
N LEU A 354 -8.38 19.86 -18.63
CA LEU A 354 -9.32 19.33 -17.63
C LEU A 354 -10.71 19.07 -18.22
N HIS A 355 -11.13 19.83 -19.23
CA HIS A 355 -12.30 19.47 -20.03
C HIS A 355 -12.01 18.24 -20.89
N ASP A 356 -10.75 18.10 -21.36
CA ASP A 356 -10.23 16.84 -21.91
C ASP A 356 -9.97 15.76 -20.85
N LEU A 357 -10.12 16.00 -19.54
CA LEU A 357 -10.12 14.92 -18.57
C LEU A 357 -11.45 14.17 -18.67
N ASP A 358 -12.58 14.89 -18.63
CA ASP A 358 -13.91 14.33 -18.96
C ASP A 358 -13.99 13.82 -20.41
N GLN A 359 -13.31 14.48 -21.36
CA GLN A 359 -13.28 14.00 -22.74
C GLN A 359 -12.34 12.78 -22.92
N LEU A 360 -11.21 12.65 -22.23
CA LEU A 360 -10.40 11.41 -22.20
C LEU A 360 -11.14 10.29 -21.46
N LEU A 361 -11.84 10.60 -20.36
CA LEU A 361 -12.74 9.69 -19.65
C LEU A 361 -13.90 9.18 -20.54
N SER A 362 -14.18 9.84 -21.67
CA SER A 362 -15.16 9.41 -22.68
C SER A 362 -14.55 9.01 -24.05
N VAL A 363 -13.27 9.30 -24.32
CA VAL A 363 -12.56 8.98 -25.58
C VAL A 363 -11.59 7.79 -25.43
N HIS A 364 -11.03 7.53 -24.24
CA HIS A 364 -10.49 6.19 -23.92
C HIS A 364 -11.58 5.10 -23.87
N VAL A 365 -12.86 5.51 -23.92
CA VAL A 365 -14.01 4.62 -24.12
C VAL A 365 -14.29 4.34 -25.61
N TYR A 366 -13.77 5.17 -26.54
CA TYR A 366 -14.16 5.12 -27.97
C TYR A 366 -13.02 5.06 -29.01
N LYS A 367 -11.76 5.42 -28.70
CA LYS A 367 -10.63 5.29 -29.64
C LYS A 367 -9.84 4.00 -29.45
N ASN A 368 -10.47 2.89 -29.87
CA ASN A 368 -9.75 1.71 -30.39
C ASN A 368 -10.56 0.93 -31.45
N ILE A 369 -11.58 1.56 -32.05
CA ILE A 369 -12.28 1.03 -33.24
C ILE A 369 -12.62 2.20 -34.20
N ALA A 370 -11.62 2.70 -34.92
CA ALA A 370 -11.76 3.39 -36.21
C ALA A 370 -10.36 3.69 -36.80
N THR A 371 -10.20 3.53 -38.12
CA THR A 371 -8.95 3.69 -38.92
C THR A 371 -7.83 2.70 -38.56
N GLU A 372 -7.21 1.95 -39.48
CA GLU A 372 -7.44 1.78 -40.92
C GLU A 372 -6.85 0.41 -41.35
N ASN A 373 -7.33 -0.28 -42.38
CA ASN A 373 -8.50 -0.03 -43.25
C ASN A 373 -9.66 -0.97 -42.87
#